data_AF-A0A7V1D2F3-F1
#
_entry.id   AF-A0A7V1D2F3-F1
#
_cell.length_a   1.000
_cell.length_b   1.000
_cell.length_c   1.000
_cell.angle_alpha   90.00
_cell.angle_beta   90.00
_cell.angle_gamma   90.00
#
_symmetry.space_group_name_H-M   'P 1'
#
loop_
_entity.id
_entity.type
_entity.pdbx_description
1 polymer ?
#
loop_
_entity_poly.entity_id
_entity_poly.type
_entity_poly.pdbx_seq_one_letter_code
_entity_poly.pdbx_strand_id
1 'polypeptide(L)'
;MWITIGNHRFKANLINTPAAREFSAMLPFTLNMDDLNNNEKHAQLPKSISTDEHRPKRIHNGDIMLWGNRTIVVFYKDFDTSYSYTRIGHIEDPNQLQQILGQNNVSVMFSKN
;
A
#
# COMPACT_ATOMS: atom_id res chain seq x y z
N MET A 1 2.55 -11.55 -2.31
CA MET A 1 3.78 -10.78 -2.03
C MET A 1 3.92 -10.65 -0.51
N TRP A 2 5.12 -10.38 -0.02
CA TRP A 2 5.35 -10.08 1.39
C TRP A 2 5.55 -8.58 1.59
N ILE A 3 4.98 -8.06 2.68
CA ILE A 3 5.27 -6.75 3.24
C ILE A 3 5.94 -6.98 4.59
N THR A 4 7.16 -6.47 4.74
CA THR A 4 7.94 -6.60 5.98
C THR A 4 8.17 -5.23 6.59
N ILE A 5 7.84 -5.10 7.88
CA ILE A 5 8.00 -3.88 8.69
C ILE A 5 8.69 -4.30 9.99
N GLY A 6 9.97 -3.96 10.14
CA GLY A 6 10.80 -4.49 11.22
C GLY A 6 10.79 -6.03 11.23
N ASN A 7 10.34 -6.63 12.33
CA ASN A 7 10.23 -8.09 12.47
C ASN A 7 8.83 -8.63 12.09
N HIS A 8 7.90 -7.78 11.69
CA HIS A 8 6.55 -8.18 11.30
C HIS A 8 6.47 -8.41 9.79
N ARG A 9 5.83 -9.50 9.39
CA ARG A 9 5.66 -9.87 7.99
C ARG A 9 4.20 -10.16 7.69
N PHE A 10 3.68 -9.52 6.64
CA PHE A 10 2.29 -9.62 6.21
C PHE A 10 2.21 -10.18 4.80
N LYS A 11 1.28 -11.11 4.58
CA LYS A 11 0.96 -11.57 3.23
C LYS A 11 0.02 -10.58 2.58
N ALA A 12 0.34 -10.18 1.36
CA ALA A 12 -0.52 -9.33 0.55
C ALA A 12 -0.76 -9.95 -0.83
N ASN A 13 -1.98 -9.82 -1.31
CA ASN A 13 -2.40 -10.24 -2.64
C ASN A 13 -2.42 -9.04 -3.56
N LEU A 14 -1.74 -9.17 -4.70
CA LEU A 14 -1.84 -8.20 -5.79
C LEU A 14 -3.04 -8.55 -6.66
N ILE A 15 -3.78 -7.54 -7.09
CA ILE A 15 -4.88 -7.76 -8.03
C ILE A 15 -4.35 -7.93 -9.45
N ASN A 16 -5.12 -8.56 -10.34
CA ASN A 16 -4.68 -8.81 -11.72
C ASN A 16 -4.91 -7.58 -12.63
N THR A 17 -4.13 -6.52 -12.44
CA THR A 17 -4.17 -5.29 -13.24
C THR A 17 -2.79 -4.91 -13.80
N PRO A 18 -2.71 -4.08 -14.86
CA PRO A 18 -1.43 -3.57 -15.37
C PRO A 18 -0.58 -2.89 -14.29
N ALA A 19 -1.19 -2.02 -13.47
CA ALA A 19 -0.53 -1.33 -12.37
C ALA A 19 0.10 -2.30 -11.36
N ALA A 20 -0.67 -3.31 -10.92
CA ALA A 20 -0.18 -4.31 -9.96
C ALA A 20 0.94 -5.19 -10.55
N ARG A 21 0.91 -5.49 -11.86
CA ARG A 21 1.99 -6.21 -12.55
C ARG A 21 3.27 -5.38 -12.61
N GLU A 22 3.16 -4.10 -12.96
CA GLU A 22 4.31 -3.17 -12.97
C GLU A 22 4.89 -2.96 -11.57
N PHE A 23 4.03 -2.84 -10.55
CA PHE A 23 4.43 -2.83 -9.14
C PHE A 23 5.20 -4.11 -8.77
N SER A 24 4.64 -5.28 -9.10
CA SER A 24 5.29 -6.57 -8.83
C SER A 24 6.63 -6.73 -9.53
N ALA A 25 6.82 -6.13 -10.70
CA ALA A 25 8.06 -6.20 -11.46
C ALA A 25 9.20 -5.40 -10.81
N MET A 26 8.89 -4.46 -9.90
CA MET A 26 9.89 -3.71 -9.14
C MET A 26 10.42 -4.46 -7.91
N LEU A 27 9.74 -5.53 -7.48
CA LEU A 27 10.09 -6.27 -6.26
C LEU A 27 11.41 -7.05 -6.39
N PRO A 28 12.26 -7.10 -5.34
CA PRO A 28 12.05 -6.47 -4.02
C PRO A 28 12.56 -5.03 -3.97
N PHE A 29 11.92 -4.20 -3.13
CA PHE A 29 12.41 -2.86 -2.80
C PHE A 29 11.93 -2.42 -1.42
N THR A 30 12.58 -1.41 -0.87
CA THR A 30 12.25 -0.83 0.44
C THR A 30 11.95 0.65 0.28
N LEU A 31 10.88 1.12 0.94
CA LEU A 31 10.52 2.53 1.00
C LEU A 31 10.45 2.97 2.47
N ASN A 32 10.97 4.16 2.75
CA ASN A 32 10.60 4.87 3.98
C ASN A 32 9.26 5.55 3.70
N MET A 33 8.25 5.19 4.47
CA MET A 33 6.88 5.65 4.29
C MET A 33 6.46 6.53 5.46
N ASP A 34 6.03 7.74 5.12
CA ASP A 34 5.59 8.74 6.09
C ASP A 34 4.12 8.49 6.46
N ASP A 35 3.76 8.88 7.69
CA ASP A 35 2.37 8.88 8.10
C ASP A 35 1.62 10.08 7.55
N LEU A 36 0.42 9.83 7.03
CA LEU A 36 -0.52 10.87 6.69
C LEU A 36 -1.86 10.58 7.35
N ASN A 37 -2.49 11.62 7.88
CA ASN A 37 -3.84 11.59 8.48
C ASN A 37 -4.07 10.55 9.60
N ASN A 38 -3.02 9.91 10.15
CA ASN A 38 -3.13 8.81 11.11
C ASN A 38 -4.00 7.63 10.62
N ASN A 39 -4.07 7.38 9.31
CA ASN A 39 -4.78 6.24 8.71
C ASN A 39 -4.02 5.58 7.54
N GLU A 40 -2.96 6.23 7.03
CA GLU A 40 -2.27 5.80 5.83
C GLU A 40 -0.76 6.01 5.93
N LYS A 41 -0.01 5.12 5.29
CA LYS A 41 1.40 5.30 4.97
C LYS A 41 1.56 5.55 3.50
N HIS A 42 2.42 6.49 3.11
CA HIS A 42 2.69 6.75 1.71
C HIS A 42 4.17 6.95 1.40
N ALA A 43 4.55 6.66 0.15
CA ALA A 43 5.87 6.96 -0.38
C ALA A 43 5.85 7.03 -1.91
N GLN A 44 6.89 7.64 -2.49
CA GLN A 44 7.08 7.67 -3.94
C GLN A 44 7.73 6.37 -4.41
N LEU A 45 7.14 5.75 -5.44
CA LEU A 45 7.78 4.69 -6.21
C LEU A 45 8.96 5.26 -7.02
N PRO A 46 9.96 4.42 -7.36
CA PRO A 46 11.14 4.87 -8.12
C PRO A 46 10.80 5.31 -9.55
N LYS A 47 9.66 4.87 -10.09
CA LYS A 47 9.12 5.29 -11.38
C LYS A 47 7.59 5.31 -11.35
N SER A 48 6.98 6.09 -12.23
CA SER A 48 5.55 6.04 -12.45
C SER A 48 5.13 4.70 -13.07
N ILE A 49 3.93 4.25 -12.74
CA ILE A 49 3.31 3.02 -13.26
C ILE A 49 1.94 3.31 -13.86
N SER A 50 1.39 2.33 -14.58
CA SER A 50 0.03 2.35 -15.12
C SER A 50 -1.02 2.73 -14.07
N THR A 51 -2.09 3.40 -14.50
CA THR A 51 -3.19 3.87 -13.64
C THR A 51 -4.54 3.43 -14.20
N ASP A 52 -5.47 3.12 -13.31
CA ASP A 52 -6.88 2.88 -13.58
C ASP A 52 -7.66 3.41 -12.37
N GLU A 53 -7.79 4.74 -12.32
CA GLU A 53 -8.29 5.43 -11.14
C GLU A 53 -9.82 5.30 -11.01
N HIS A 54 -10.27 4.87 -9.84
CA HIS A 54 -11.69 4.88 -9.47
C HIS A 54 -11.88 5.39 -8.05
N ARG A 55 -13.11 5.80 -7.74
CA ARG A 55 -13.50 6.20 -6.37
C ARG A 55 -14.04 4.98 -5.62
N PRO A 56 -13.32 4.41 -4.65
CA PRO A 56 -13.78 3.22 -3.94
C PRO A 56 -14.92 3.52 -2.94
N LYS A 57 -15.22 4.79 -2.68
CA LYS A 57 -16.13 5.32 -1.62
C LYS A 57 -15.67 5.03 -0.20
N ARG A 58 -15.06 3.87 0.03
CA ARG A 58 -14.53 3.43 1.31
C ARG A 58 -13.19 2.74 1.12
N ILE A 59 -12.24 3.10 1.96
CA ILE A 59 -10.97 2.40 2.14
C ILE A 59 -11.11 1.43 3.30
N HIS A 60 -10.50 0.25 3.16
CA HIS A 60 -10.44 -0.75 4.21
C HIS A 60 -9.00 -0.89 4.72
N ASN A 61 -8.88 -1.21 6.01
CA ASN A 61 -7.62 -1.60 6.62
C ASN A 61 -6.97 -2.73 5.79
N GLY A 62 -5.71 -2.55 5.41
CA GLY A 62 -4.97 -3.47 4.56
C GLY A 62 -5.00 -3.14 3.07
N ASP A 63 -5.79 -2.16 2.62
CA ASP A 63 -5.82 -1.74 1.23
C ASP A 63 -4.48 -1.14 0.79
N ILE A 64 -4.01 -1.57 -0.39
CA ILE A 64 -2.81 -1.06 -1.05
C ILE A 64 -3.25 -0.38 -2.34
N MET A 65 -3.03 0.93 -2.40
CA MET A 65 -3.55 1.82 -3.43
C MET A 65 -2.42 2.67 -4.02
N LEU A 66 -2.62 3.15 -5.23
CA LEU A 66 -1.76 4.14 -5.87
C LEU A 66 -2.54 5.45 -6.01
N TRP A 67 -1.96 6.53 -5.50
CA TRP A 67 -2.46 7.89 -5.69
C TRP A 67 -1.66 8.60 -6.79
N GLY A 68 -2.37 9.13 -7.78
CA GLY A 68 -1.78 9.50 -9.07
C GLY A 68 -1.11 8.29 -9.71
N ASN A 69 0.10 8.48 -10.24
CA ASN A 69 0.82 7.42 -10.95
C ASN A 69 2.11 6.94 -10.25
N ARG A 70 2.43 7.47 -9.06
CA ARG A 70 3.72 7.21 -8.41
C ARG A 70 3.67 7.12 -6.88
N THR A 71 2.61 7.56 -6.23
CA THR A 71 2.52 7.53 -4.77
C THR A 71 1.85 6.24 -4.33
N ILE A 72 2.62 5.28 -3.79
CA ILE A 72 2.04 4.08 -3.19
C ILE A 72 1.52 4.41 -1.79
N VAL A 73 0.35 3.88 -1.45
CA VAL A 73 -0.33 4.09 -0.18
C VAL A 73 -0.71 2.73 0.43
N VAL A 74 -0.40 2.54 1.70
CA VAL A 74 -0.84 1.39 2.50
C VAL A 74 -1.73 1.90 3.62
N PHE A 75 -3.00 1.51 3.57
CA PHE A 75 -3.99 1.93 4.55
C PHE A 75 -4.05 0.95 5.73
N TYR A 76 -4.13 1.49 6.94
CA TYR A 76 -4.18 0.70 8.18
C TYR A 76 -5.42 0.97 9.04
N LYS A 77 -6.42 1.66 8.48
CA LYS A 77 -7.74 1.92 9.07
C LYS A 77 -8.82 1.96 7.99
N ASP A 78 -10.05 1.70 8.41
CA ASP A 78 -11.24 1.91 7.60
C ASP A 78 -11.68 3.37 7.64
N PHE A 79 -12.05 3.95 6.50
CA PHE A 79 -12.68 5.27 6.43
C PHE A 79 -13.34 5.50 5.07
N ASP A 80 -14.29 6.43 5.02
CA ASP A 80 -14.93 6.85 3.77
C ASP A 80 -14.07 7.89 3.06
N THR A 81 -13.98 7.80 1.74
CA THR A 81 -13.13 8.68 0.92
C THR A 81 -13.85 9.17 -0.35
N SER A 82 -13.60 10.41 -0.72
CA SER A 82 -14.04 11.00 -2.00
C SER A 82 -12.94 10.97 -3.08
N TYR A 83 -11.72 10.55 -2.71
CA TYR A 83 -10.58 10.51 -3.61
C TYR A 83 -10.61 9.31 -4.55
N SER A 84 -9.92 9.47 -5.68
CA SER A 84 -9.70 8.41 -6.66
C SER A 84 -8.34 7.76 -6.44
N TYR A 85 -8.28 6.45 -6.63
CA TYR A 85 -7.06 5.66 -6.52
C TYR A 85 -7.05 4.58 -7.58
N THR A 86 -5.86 4.13 -7.96
CA THR A 86 -5.70 2.85 -8.68
C THR A 86 -5.45 1.74 -7.66
N ARG A 87 -6.21 0.64 -7.69
CA ARG A 87 -5.98 -0.50 -6.80
C ARG A 87 -4.72 -1.28 -7.17
N ILE A 88 -3.91 -1.63 -6.18
CA ILE A 88 -2.70 -2.46 -6.34
C ILE A 88 -2.89 -3.84 -5.69
N GLY A 89 -3.44 -3.88 -4.48
CA GLY A 89 -3.58 -5.11 -3.73
C GLY A 89 -4.22 -4.91 -2.36
N HIS A 90 -4.16 -5.97 -1.55
CA HIS A 90 -4.70 -5.97 -0.20
C HIS A 90 -3.90 -6.93 0.70
N ILE A 91 -3.72 -6.57 1.96
CA ILE A 91 -3.07 -7.37 3.01
C ILE A 91 -4.09 -8.34 3.61
N GLU A 92 -3.80 -9.66 3.61
CA GLU A 92 -4.79 -10.70 3.98
C GLU A 92 -5.28 -10.61 5.43
N ASP A 93 -4.37 -10.43 6.40
CA ASP A 93 -4.68 -10.39 7.83
C ASP A 93 -4.22 -9.06 8.46
N PRO A 94 -4.97 -7.96 8.26
CA PRO A 94 -4.50 -6.62 8.56
C PRO A 94 -4.69 -6.20 10.04
N ASN A 95 -5.08 -7.11 10.93
CA ASN A 95 -5.49 -6.81 12.31
C ASN A 95 -4.41 -6.12 13.15
N GLN A 96 -3.13 -6.33 12.84
CA GLN A 96 -2.01 -5.70 13.55
C GLN A 96 -1.47 -4.43 12.87
N LEU A 97 -1.96 -4.08 11.68
CA LEU A 97 -1.40 -2.99 10.88
C LEU A 97 -1.48 -1.66 11.61
N GLN A 98 -2.62 -1.33 12.25
CA GLN A 98 -2.74 -0.05 12.96
C GLN A 98 -1.71 0.08 14.08
N GLN A 99 -1.42 -0.99 14.82
CA GLN A 99 -0.44 -0.98 15.90
C GLN A 99 0.99 -0.77 15.37
N ILE A 100 1.30 -1.40 14.23
CA ILE A 100 2.66 -1.46 13.68
C ILE A 100 2.97 -0.25 12.78
N LEU A 101 2.00 0.17 11.97
CA LEU A 101 2.12 1.30 11.06
C LEU A 101 1.71 2.62 11.73
N GLY A 102 0.74 2.63 12.64
CA GLY A 102 0.19 3.89 13.19
C GLY A 102 1.15 4.71 14.06
N GLN A 103 2.42 4.34 14.16
CA GLN A 103 3.43 5.04 14.94
C GLN A 103 4.63 5.42 14.06
N ASN A 104 4.98 6.72 14.04
CA ASN A 104 6.17 7.27 13.39
C ASN A 104 6.30 6.92 11.88
N ASN A 105 7.38 7.34 11.25
CA ASN A 105 7.70 6.92 9.89
C ASN A 105 8.28 5.50 9.94
N VAL A 106 7.98 4.68 8.94
CA VAL A 106 8.33 3.25 8.92
C VAL A 106 9.07 2.89 7.65
N SER A 107 10.06 2.01 7.77
CA SER A 107 10.70 1.39 6.60
C SER A 107 9.94 0.12 6.23
N VAL A 108 9.40 0.07 5.01
CA VAL A 108 8.56 -1.01 4.52
C VAL A 108 9.26 -1.68 3.34
N MET A 109 9.56 -2.97 3.48
CA MET A 109 10.09 -3.78 2.40
C MET A 109 8.97 -4.56 1.72
N PHE A 110 8.88 -4.44 0.40
CA PHE A 110 7.99 -5.23 -0.44
C PHE A 110 8.82 -6.30 -1.16
N SER A 111 8.41 -7.56 -1.12
CA SER A 111 9.13 -8.66 -1.79
C SER A 111 8.18 -9.72 -2.38
N LYS A 112 8.69 -10.55 -3.30
CA LYS A 112 7.90 -11.65 -3.89
C LYS A 112 7.52 -12.67 -2.82
N ASN A 113 6.37 -13.34 -3.03
CA ASN A 113 5.92 -14.41 -2.14
C ASN A 113 6.87 -15.60 -2.18
#